data_AF-A0AA97LBI4-F1
#
_entry.id   AF-A0AA97LBI4-F1
#
_cell.length_a   1.000
_cell.length_b   1.000
_cell.length_c   1.000
_cell.angle_alpha   90.00
_cell.angle_beta   90.00
_cell.angle_gamma   90.00
#
_symmetry.space_group_name_H-M   'P 1'
#
loop_
_entity.id
_entity.type
_entity.pdbx_description
1 polymer ?
#
loop_
_entity_poly.entity_id
_entity_poly.type
_entity_poly.pdbx_seq_one_letter_code
_entity_poly.pdbx_strand_id
1 'polypeptide(L)'
;MNGQSLLLQLLLLVLIVVPALDARSGITATPHGAICSLEEEKSTAAPEHEVEIQKNTTHFMNYRMLQDALYRIYAEVCWDRFVQQMANVSAMHWCEWSIISRPYTGLRYCLENRADELEYGFPNALAENYTVCSHRMYFLNCTLAHPLLLDPPENVLLTLIITPICLIPFLVTLVVLKSKDGEMQA
;
A
#
# COMPACT_ATOMS: atom_id res chain seq x y z
N MET A 1 -8.86 53.63 -10.70
CA MET A 1 -9.67 52.45 -10.31
C MET A 1 -9.39 52.16 -8.85
N ASN A 2 -10.39 52.38 -8.00
CA ASN A 2 -10.22 52.52 -6.54
C ASN A 2 -9.86 51.18 -5.88
N GLY A 3 -8.84 51.16 -5.02
CA GLY A 3 -8.34 49.96 -4.33
C GLY A 3 -9.37 49.24 -3.45
N GLN A 4 -10.43 49.93 -3.03
CA GLN A 4 -11.59 49.32 -2.35
C GLN A 4 -12.38 48.37 -3.25
N SER A 5 -12.44 48.64 -4.56
CA SER A 5 -13.18 47.82 -5.53
C SER A 5 -12.51 46.46 -5.75
N LEU A 6 -11.19 46.42 -5.71
CA LEU A 6 -10.38 45.20 -5.87
C LEU A 6 -10.48 44.30 -4.63
N LEU A 7 -10.47 44.89 -3.43
CA LEU A 7 -10.66 44.17 -2.17
C LEU A 7 -12.06 43.53 -2.08
N LEU A 8 -13.09 44.26 -2.51
CA LEU A 8 -14.48 43.75 -2.52
C LEU A 8 -14.64 42.60 -3.53
N GLN A 9 -14.01 42.71 -4.70
CA GLN A 9 -14.03 41.64 -5.71
C GLN A 9 -13.26 40.39 -5.26
N LEU A 10 -12.16 40.54 -4.51
CA LEU A 10 -11.42 39.41 -3.94
C LEU A 10 -12.25 38.67 -2.86
N LEU A 11 -12.93 39.42 -1.99
CA LEU A 11 -13.77 38.87 -0.93
C LEU A 11 -14.99 38.10 -1.45
N LEU A 12 -15.59 38.56 -2.56
CA LEU A 12 -16.73 37.87 -3.19
C LEU A 12 -16.35 36.51 -3.80
N LEU A 13 -15.14 36.38 -4.34
CA LEU A 13 -14.67 35.11 -4.93
C LEU A 13 -14.47 34.01 -3.88
N VAL A 14 -14.10 34.36 -2.66
CA VAL A 14 -13.85 33.41 -1.55
C VAL A 14 -15.15 32.82 -1.01
N LEU A 15 -16.26 33.56 -1.07
CA LEU A 15 -17.54 33.15 -0.49
C LEU A 15 -18.35 32.16 -1.38
N ILE A 16 -18.00 32.02 -2.67
CA ILE A 16 -18.74 31.18 -3.62
C ILE A 16 -18.32 29.70 -3.57
N VAL A 17 -17.11 29.39 -3.06
CA VAL A 17 -16.50 28.05 -3.13
C VAL A 17 -16.95 27.11 -1.99
N VAL A 18 -17.62 27.62 -0.96
CA VAL A 18 -17.82 26.89 0.31
C VAL A 18 -18.94 25.82 0.34
N PRO A 19 -20.03 25.81 -0.46
CA PRO A 19 -21.19 24.96 -0.12
C PRO A 19 -21.35 23.69 -0.99
N ALA A 20 -20.30 22.91 -1.24
CA ALA A 20 -20.41 21.70 -2.09
C ALA A 20 -19.81 20.39 -1.52
N LEU A 21 -19.70 20.24 -0.19
CA LEU A 21 -19.30 18.97 0.43
C LEU A 21 -20.26 18.55 1.54
N ASP A 22 -21.38 17.92 1.18
CA ASP A 22 -22.06 17.00 2.08
C ASP A 22 -22.82 15.91 1.30
N ALA A 23 -22.35 14.67 1.33
CA ALA A 23 -23.16 13.45 1.16
C ALA A 23 -22.36 12.14 1.34
N ARG A 24 -22.37 11.65 2.59
CA ARG A 24 -22.88 10.33 3.04
C ARG A 24 -22.19 8.96 2.70
N SER A 25 -21.76 8.36 3.82
CA SER A 25 -21.84 6.96 4.34
C SER A 25 -21.21 5.76 3.62
N GLY A 26 -20.38 5.05 4.40
CA GLY A 26 -19.88 3.71 4.12
C GLY A 26 -20.83 2.57 4.51
N ILE A 27 -20.42 1.36 4.11
CA ILE A 27 -21.07 0.09 4.45
C ILE A 27 -19.98 -0.88 4.92
N THR A 28 -20.25 -1.48 6.08
CA THR A 28 -19.46 -2.53 6.75
C THR A 28 -19.94 -3.90 6.25
N ALA A 29 -19.02 -4.85 6.02
CA ALA A 29 -19.36 -6.27 5.94
C ALA A 29 -18.22 -7.12 6.53
N THR A 30 -18.60 -8.02 7.44
CA THR A 30 -17.77 -8.96 8.22
C THR A 30 -17.52 -10.27 7.47
N PRO A 31 -16.40 -11.01 7.70
CA PRO A 31 -16.07 -12.21 6.92
C PRO A 31 -16.10 -13.50 7.76
N HIS A 32 -16.49 -14.61 7.13
CA HIS A 32 -16.32 -15.98 7.67
C HIS A 32 -15.03 -16.60 7.12
N GLY A 33 -14.33 -17.32 8.01
CA GLY A 33 -12.99 -17.85 7.84
C GLY A 33 -12.83 -18.87 6.71
N ALA A 34 -11.67 -18.79 6.05
CA ALA A 34 -11.20 -19.76 5.07
C ALA A 34 -9.92 -20.41 5.59
N ILE A 35 -9.94 -21.73 5.69
CA ILE A 35 -8.78 -22.58 5.94
C ILE A 35 -7.92 -22.55 4.66
N CYS A 36 -6.64 -22.24 4.79
CA CYS A 36 -5.71 -22.26 3.66
C CYS A 36 -5.19 -23.68 3.44
N SER A 37 -5.75 -24.36 2.46
CA SER A 37 -5.23 -25.62 1.92
C SER A 37 -4.95 -25.44 0.44
N LEU A 38 -3.73 -25.78 0.02
CA LEU A 38 -3.30 -25.79 -1.37
C LEU A 38 -3.82 -27.07 -2.01
N GLU A 39 -4.88 -27.00 -2.83
CA GLU A 39 -5.30 -28.13 -3.67
C GLU A 39 -4.32 -28.28 -4.83
N GLU A 40 -3.63 -29.43 -4.90
CA GLU A 40 -2.77 -29.84 -6.00
C GLU A 40 -3.62 -30.33 -7.19
N GLU A 41 -3.63 -29.57 -8.29
CA GLU A 41 -4.11 -30.11 -9.57
C GLU A 41 -3.01 -30.92 -10.27
N LYS A 42 -3.20 -32.23 -10.34
CA LYS A 42 -2.36 -33.20 -11.07
C LYS A 42 -2.92 -33.39 -12.48
N SER A 43 -2.21 -32.93 -13.51
CA SER A 43 -2.54 -33.25 -14.89
C SER A 43 -1.54 -34.24 -15.50
N THR A 44 -2.09 -35.28 -16.10
CA THR A 44 -1.42 -36.45 -16.70
C THR A 44 -1.61 -36.38 -18.21
N ALA A 45 -0.54 -36.54 -19.02
CA ALA A 45 -0.53 -37.30 -20.30
C ALA A 45 0.79 -37.12 -21.09
N ALA A 46 1.28 -38.23 -21.66
CA ALA A 46 2.22 -38.33 -22.80
C ALA A 46 1.43 -38.86 -24.03
N PRO A 47 1.86 -38.72 -25.32
CA PRO A 47 3.07 -39.37 -25.86
C PRO A 47 3.90 -38.62 -26.95
N GLU A 48 5.18 -39.01 -26.94
CA GLU A 48 6.37 -39.07 -27.83
C GLU A 48 6.25 -38.89 -29.37
N HIS A 49 7.15 -38.07 -29.99
CA HIS A 49 8.17 -38.44 -31.03
C HIS A 49 8.74 -37.20 -31.81
N GLU A 50 9.91 -36.64 -31.43
CA GLU A 50 10.90 -35.96 -32.32
C GLU A 50 12.15 -35.55 -31.52
N VAL A 51 13.31 -36.18 -31.80
CA VAL A 51 14.53 -36.10 -30.99
C VAL A 51 15.50 -35.08 -31.59
N GLU A 52 15.59 -33.90 -30.96
CA GLU A 52 16.80 -33.10 -30.65
C GLU A 52 16.43 -31.66 -30.26
N ILE A 53 15.31 -31.11 -30.78
CA ILE A 53 14.65 -29.91 -30.24
C ILE A 53 13.98 -30.22 -28.89
N GLN A 54 13.44 -31.44 -28.75
CA GLN A 54 12.76 -31.90 -27.54
C GLN A 54 13.69 -32.05 -26.32
N LYS A 55 15.00 -32.25 -26.50
CA LYS A 55 15.92 -32.55 -25.37
C LYS A 55 16.22 -31.30 -24.52
N ASN A 56 16.34 -30.14 -25.16
CA ASN A 56 16.46 -28.86 -24.46
C ASN A 56 15.12 -28.47 -23.78
N THR A 57 14.00 -28.80 -24.42
CA THR A 57 12.66 -28.43 -23.95
C THR A 57 12.25 -29.33 -22.79
N THR A 58 12.49 -30.64 -22.86
CA THR A 58 12.29 -31.57 -21.73
C THR A 58 13.21 -31.28 -20.57
N HIS A 59 14.49 -30.93 -20.81
CA HIS A 59 15.39 -30.53 -19.74
C HIS A 59 14.94 -29.23 -19.06
N PHE A 60 14.54 -28.21 -19.84
CA PHE A 60 14.04 -26.95 -19.32
C PHE A 60 12.71 -27.11 -18.55
N MET A 61 11.78 -27.91 -19.07
CA MET A 61 10.50 -28.20 -18.42
C MET A 61 10.71 -29.03 -17.13
N ASN A 62 11.63 -30.00 -17.14
CA ASN A 62 11.98 -30.78 -15.95
C ASN A 62 12.66 -29.90 -14.89
N TYR A 63 13.56 -29.00 -15.29
CA TYR A 63 14.18 -28.03 -14.39
C TYR A 63 13.15 -27.09 -13.76
N ARG A 64 12.21 -26.57 -14.55
CA ARG A 64 11.10 -25.74 -14.05
C ARG A 64 10.19 -26.49 -13.09
N MET A 65 9.86 -27.74 -13.37
CA MET A 65 9.09 -28.59 -12.46
C MET A 65 9.84 -28.87 -11.16
N LEU A 66 11.14 -29.09 -11.23
CA LEU A 66 11.98 -29.28 -10.05
C LEU A 66 12.07 -27.99 -9.21
N GLN A 67 12.27 -26.84 -9.85
CA GLN A 67 12.25 -25.54 -9.18
C GLN A 67 10.90 -25.29 -8.48
N ASP A 68 9.80 -25.57 -9.17
CA ASP A 68 8.45 -25.42 -8.61
C ASP A 68 8.23 -26.32 -7.40
N ALA A 69 8.55 -27.62 -7.52
CA ALA A 69 8.43 -28.57 -6.43
C ALA A 69 9.30 -28.17 -5.22
N LEU A 70 10.54 -27.72 -5.47
CA LEU A 70 11.45 -27.31 -4.42
C LEU A 70 11.01 -26.01 -3.76
N TYR A 71 10.50 -25.05 -4.54
CA TYR A 71 9.96 -23.80 -4.03
C TYR A 71 8.73 -24.06 -3.16
N ARG A 72 7.84 -24.97 -3.56
CA ARG A 72 6.67 -25.37 -2.76
C ARG A 72 7.06 -25.88 -1.38
N ILE A 73 8.04 -26.78 -1.32
CA ILE A 73 8.56 -27.33 -0.04
C ILE A 73 9.15 -26.22 0.82
N TYR A 74 9.98 -25.34 0.25
CA TYR A 74 10.57 -24.26 1.03
C TYR A 74 9.56 -23.21 1.48
N ALA A 75 8.57 -22.89 0.65
CA ALA A 75 7.52 -21.96 0.98
C ALA A 75 6.62 -22.50 2.11
N GLU A 76 6.35 -23.81 2.14
CA GLU A 76 5.67 -24.47 3.26
C GLU A 76 6.48 -24.35 4.56
N VAL A 77 7.79 -24.58 4.52
CA VAL A 77 8.67 -24.38 5.69
C VAL A 77 8.66 -22.91 6.17
N CYS A 78 8.67 -21.95 5.24
CA CYS A 78 8.54 -20.52 5.56
C CYS A 78 7.20 -20.23 6.26
N TRP A 79 6.12 -20.82 5.76
CA TRP A 79 4.78 -20.69 6.32
C TRP A 79 4.67 -21.29 7.72
N ASP A 80 5.15 -22.51 7.92
CA ASP A 80 5.15 -23.19 9.22
C ASP A 80 5.90 -22.38 10.28
N ARG A 81 7.05 -21.81 9.91
CA ARG A 81 7.82 -20.93 10.79
C ARG A 81 7.01 -19.69 11.18
N PHE A 82 6.31 -19.07 10.24
CA PHE A 82 5.45 -17.93 10.50
C PHE A 82 4.31 -18.30 11.45
N VAL A 83 3.62 -19.42 11.21
CA VAL A 83 2.53 -19.91 12.07
C VAL A 83 3.04 -20.17 13.49
N GLN A 84 4.21 -20.80 13.64
CA GLN A 84 4.83 -21.01 14.96
C GLN A 84 5.14 -19.70 15.69
N GLN A 85 5.64 -18.69 14.97
CA GLN A 85 5.90 -17.37 15.56
C GLN A 85 4.59 -16.68 15.97
N MET A 86 3.55 -16.74 15.14
CA MET A 86 2.24 -16.16 15.41
C MET A 86 1.49 -16.88 16.54
N ALA A 87 1.74 -18.18 16.74
CA ALA A 87 1.18 -18.92 17.87
C ALA A 87 1.62 -18.36 19.24
N ASN A 88 2.77 -17.69 19.29
CA ASN A 88 3.27 -17.04 20.50
C ASN A 88 2.75 -15.60 20.68
N VAL A 89 1.90 -15.11 19.76
CA VAL A 89 1.29 -13.77 19.80
C VAL A 89 -0.19 -13.92 20.14
N SER A 90 -0.61 -13.29 21.25
CA SER A 90 -2.02 -13.25 21.64
C SER A 90 -2.88 -12.56 20.58
N ALA A 91 -4.11 -13.07 20.35
CA ALA A 91 -5.03 -12.53 19.34
C ALA A 91 -5.35 -11.04 19.52
N MET A 92 -5.31 -10.53 20.76
CA MET A 92 -5.50 -9.11 21.06
C MET A 92 -4.43 -8.20 20.44
N HIS A 93 -3.25 -8.76 20.15
CA HIS A 93 -2.10 -8.04 19.63
C HIS A 93 -1.90 -8.22 18.11
N TRP A 94 -2.76 -8.98 17.42
CA TRP A 94 -2.60 -9.24 15.98
C TRP A 94 -2.67 -7.98 15.11
N CYS A 95 -3.35 -6.93 15.58
CA CYS A 95 -3.47 -5.66 14.86
C CYS A 95 -2.38 -4.64 15.22
N GLU A 96 -1.45 -4.99 16.11
CA GLU A 96 -0.34 -4.12 16.50
C GLU A 96 0.87 -4.38 15.60
N TRP A 97 1.11 -3.50 14.64
CA TRP A 97 2.23 -3.63 13.69
C TRP A 97 3.59 -3.78 14.38
N SER A 98 3.83 -3.08 15.50
CA SER A 98 5.06 -3.20 16.28
C SER A 98 5.32 -4.63 16.78
N ILE A 99 4.28 -5.43 17.00
CA ILE A 99 4.36 -6.81 17.47
C ILE A 99 4.48 -7.78 16.28
N ILE A 100 3.61 -7.62 15.26
CA ILE A 100 3.52 -8.58 14.15
C ILE A 100 4.48 -8.31 12.99
N SER A 101 5.12 -7.14 12.94
CA SER A 101 6.07 -6.78 11.87
C SER A 101 7.21 -7.77 11.72
N ARG A 102 7.77 -8.29 12.83
CA ARG A 102 8.86 -9.26 12.80
C ARG A 102 8.48 -10.59 12.15
N PRO A 103 7.43 -11.32 12.62
CA PRO A 103 7.03 -12.57 11.98
C PRO A 103 6.56 -12.35 10.54
N TYR A 104 5.79 -11.30 10.27
CA TYR A 104 5.30 -11.02 8.91
C TYR A 104 6.41 -10.71 7.91
N THR A 105 7.35 -9.83 8.30
CA THR A 105 8.54 -9.54 7.46
C THR A 105 9.41 -10.79 7.31
N GLY A 106 9.50 -11.62 8.34
CA GLY A 106 10.20 -12.91 8.29
C GLY A 106 9.59 -13.86 7.25
N LEU A 107 8.27 -13.97 7.17
CA LEU A 107 7.58 -14.75 6.13
C LEU A 107 7.91 -14.22 4.74
N ARG A 108 7.73 -12.91 4.52
CA ARG A 108 7.99 -12.24 3.23
C ARG A 108 9.42 -12.45 2.77
N TYR A 109 10.38 -12.17 3.65
CA TYR A 109 11.81 -12.36 3.38
C TYR A 109 12.15 -13.82 3.09
N CYS A 110 11.58 -14.77 3.83
CA CYS A 110 11.82 -16.19 3.58
C CYS A 110 11.32 -16.61 2.19
N LEU A 111 10.11 -16.20 1.80
CA LEU A 111 9.53 -16.51 0.49
C LEU A 111 10.30 -15.90 -0.68
N GLU A 112 10.79 -14.67 -0.52
CA GLU A 112 11.61 -13.95 -1.49
C GLU A 112 13.01 -14.59 -1.60
N ASN A 113 13.70 -14.78 -0.47
CA ASN A 113 15.04 -15.37 -0.45
C ASN A 113 15.06 -16.81 -1.01
N ARG A 114 14.03 -17.62 -0.75
CA ARG A 114 13.92 -18.97 -1.33
C ARG A 114 13.61 -18.94 -2.82
N ALA A 115 12.92 -17.91 -3.30
CA ALA A 115 12.70 -17.74 -4.73
C ALA A 115 14.03 -17.37 -5.41
N ASP A 116 14.77 -16.42 -4.85
CA ASP A 116 16.07 -15.98 -5.35
C ASP A 116 17.11 -17.13 -5.36
N GLU A 117 17.21 -17.92 -4.27
CA GLU A 117 18.11 -19.07 -4.18
C GLU A 117 17.83 -20.15 -5.26
N LEU A 118 16.59 -20.24 -5.72
CA LEU A 118 16.17 -21.19 -6.74
C LEU A 118 16.11 -20.60 -8.14
N GLU A 119 16.43 -19.31 -8.32
CA GLU A 119 16.16 -18.56 -9.54
C GLU A 119 14.69 -18.68 -9.98
N TYR A 120 13.78 -18.72 -9.00
CA TYR A 120 12.34 -18.76 -9.16
C TYR A 120 11.79 -17.34 -9.13
N GLY A 121 10.83 -17.01 -9.98
CA GLY A 121 10.30 -15.65 -10.08
C GLY A 121 9.65 -15.17 -8.78
N PHE A 122 9.88 -13.91 -8.42
CA PHE A 122 9.18 -13.21 -7.34
C PHE A 122 8.71 -11.83 -7.83
N PRO A 123 7.48 -11.40 -7.52
CA PRO A 123 6.42 -12.14 -6.81
C PRO A 123 5.88 -13.33 -7.62
N ASN A 124 5.27 -14.30 -6.93
CA ASN A 124 4.62 -15.48 -7.54
C ASN A 124 3.32 -15.86 -6.81
N ALA A 125 2.51 -16.70 -7.46
CA ALA A 125 1.18 -17.07 -6.98
C ALA A 125 1.19 -17.77 -5.61
N LEU A 126 2.20 -18.61 -5.33
CA LEU A 126 2.30 -19.30 -4.05
C LEU A 126 2.65 -18.34 -2.90
N ALA A 127 3.61 -17.44 -3.12
CA ALA A 127 3.97 -16.41 -2.14
C ALA A 127 2.82 -15.43 -1.89
N GLU A 128 2.08 -15.07 -2.95
CA GLU A 128 0.87 -14.26 -2.83
C GLU A 128 -0.19 -15.00 -2.01
N ASN A 129 -0.41 -16.28 -2.26
CA ASN A 129 -1.38 -17.08 -1.50
C ASN A 129 -1.03 -17.11 -0.02
N TYR A 130 0.21 -17.40 0.36
CA TYR A 130 0.63 -17.34 1.77
C TYR A 130 0.49 -15.94 2.37
N THR A 131 0.77 -14.89 1.60
CA THR A 131 0.53 -13.52 2.03
C THR A 131 -0.95 -13.31 2.33
N VAL A 132 -1.85 -13.64 1.40
CA VAL A 132 -3.31 -13.50 1.58
C VAL A 132 -3.82 -14.38 2.74
N CYS A 133 -3.30 -15.59 2.90
CA CYS A 133 -3.60 -16.48 4.01
C CYS A 133 -3.27 -15.85 5.35
N SER A 134 -2.10 -15.20 5.47
CA SER A 134 -1.73 -14.51 6.71
C SER A 134 -2.75 -13.43 7.09
N HIS A 135 -3.20 -12.64 6.10
CA HIS A 135 -4.23 -11.61 6.29
C HIS A 135 -5.56 -12.21 6.71
N ARG A 136 -6.01 -13.28 6.06
CA ARG A 136 -7.28 -13.94 6.39
C ARG A 136 -7.28 -14.61 7.76
N MET A 137 -6.16 -15.20 8.17
CA MET A 137 -6.08 -15.94 9.43
C MET A 137 -5.85 -15.04 10.64
N TYR A 138 -4.96 -14.05 10.52
CA TYR A 138 -4.51 -13.26 11.67
C TYR A 138 -5.01 -11.82 11.64
N PHE A 139 -5.22 -11.22 10.46
CA PHE A 139 -5.43 -9.77 10.33
C PHE A 139 -6.82 -9.38 9.81
N LEU A 140 -7.74 -10.33 9.67
CA LEU A 140 -9.04 -10.17 9.04
C LEU A 140 -9.90 -9.05 9.68
N ASN A 141 -9.77 -8.89 11.00
CA ASN A 141 -10.53 -7.91 11.78
C ASN A 141 -9.72 -6.66 12.14
N CYS A 142 -8.54 -6.47 11.54
CA CYS A 142 -7.71 -5.32 11.82
C CYS A 142 -8.15 -4.13 10.98
N THR A 143 -8.53 -3.04 11.66
CA THR A 143 -8.77 -1.74 11.03
C THR A 143 -7.48 -0.95 11.00
N LEU A 144 -7.16 -0.36 9.86
CA LEU A 144 -6.03 0.55 9.74
C LEU A 144 -6.35 1.85 10.49
N ALA A 145 -5.90 1.97 11.75
CA ALA A 145 -6.20 3.12 12.61
C ALA A 145 -5.64 4.45 12.05
N HIS A 146 -4.63 4.37 11.19
CA HIS A 146 -4.03 5.51 10.50
C HIS A 146 -3.88 5.12 9.03
N PRO A 147 -4.84 5.50 8.17
CA PRO A 147 -4.65 5.26 6.76
C PRO A 147 -3.40 6.01 6.29
N LEU A 148 -2.48 5.22 5.71
CA LEU A 148 -1.15 5.61 5.29
C LEU A 148 -1.22 6.86 4.41
N LEU A 149 -0.61 7.96 4.88
CA LEU A 149 -0.37 9.19 4.12
C LEU A 149 -1.47 9.54 3.11
N LEU A 150 -2.73 9.59 3.55
CA LEU A 150 -3.75 10.21 2.73
C LEU A 150 -3.43 11.69 2.61
N ASP A 151 -3.54 12.20 1.40
CA ASP A 151 -3.61 13.63 1.20
C ASP A 151 -4.70 14.21 2.11
N PRO A 152 -4.45 15.35 2.77
CA PRO A 152 -5.47 16.02 3.54
C PRO A 152 -6.68 16.29 2.63
N PRO A 153 -7.91 16.29 3.18
CA PRO A 153 -9.11 16.52 2.38
C PRO A 153 -8.98 17.81 1.56
N GLU A 154 -9.54 17.81 0.35
CA GLU A 154 -9.29 18.81 -0.70
C GLU A 154 -9.44 20.26 -0.20
N ASN A 155 -10.42 20.50 0.66
CA ASN A 155 -10.67 21.80 1.27
C ASN A 155 -9.50 22.29 2.16
N VAL A 156 -8.89 21.40 2.94
CA VAL A 156 -7.75 21.72 3.80
C VAL A 156 -6.51 21.94 2.95
N LEU A 157 -6.28 21.08 1.95
CA LEU A 157 -5.17 21.23 1.01
C LEU A 157 -5.24 22.55 0.26
N LEU A 158 -6.42 22.90 -0.27
CA LEU A 158 -6.64 24.16 -0.98
C LEU A 158 -6.44 25.35 -0.05
N THR A 159 -6.93 25.29 1.18
CA THR A 159 -6.72 26.36 2.17
C THR A 159 -5.23 26.56 2.43
N LEU A 160 -4.46 25.48 2.56
CA LEU A 160 -3.00 25.53 2.78
C LEU A 160 -2.26 26.14 1.58
N ILE A 161 -2.76 25.96 0.35
CA ILE A 161 -2.18 26.53 -0.88
C ILE A 161 -2.55 28.00 -1.04
N ILE A 162 -3.82 28.36 -0.84
CA ILE A 162 -4.31 29.74 -1.04
C ILE A 162 -3.77 30.69 0.05
N THR A 163 -3.63 30.21 1.29
CA THR A 163 -3.13 31.03 2.42
C THR A 163 -1.80 31.73 2.11
N PRO A 164 -0.70 31.05 1.74
CA PRO A 164 0.57 31.71 1.41
C PRO A 164 0.47 32.59 0.16
N ILE A 165 -0.34 32.21 -0.85
CA ILE A 165 -0.55 33.00 -2.07
C ILE A 165 -1.18 34.35 -1.74
N CYS A 166 -2.09 34.42 -0.77
CA CYS A 166 -2.72 35.66 -0.33
C CYS A 166 -1.89 36.43 0.71
N LEU A 167 -1.23 35.71 1.61
CA LEU A 167 -0.51 36.30 2.75
C LEU A 167 0.80 36.97 2.33
N ILE A 168 1.55 36.37 1.40
CA ILE A 168 2.82 36.94 0.90
C ILE A 168 2.64 38.33 0.28
N PRO A 169 1.77 38.56 -0.73
CA PRO A 169 1.60 39.89 -1.33
C PRO A 169 1.01 40.91 -0.35
N PHE A 170 0.19 40.46 0.61
CA PHE A 170 -0.30 41.31 1.69
C PHE A 170 0.85 41.83 2.56
N LEU A 171 1.71 40.93 3.06
CA LEU A 171 2.87 41.31 3.86
C LEU A 171 3.85 42.20 3.07
N VAL A 172 4.13 41.87 1.80
CA VAL A 172 5.01 42.70 0.94
C VAL A 172 4.45 44.11 0.80
N THR A 173 3.14 44.25 0.54
CA THR A 173 2.49 45.55 0.42
C THR A 173 2.58 46.34 1.73
N LEU A 174 2.35 45.69 2.87
CA LEU A 174 2.49 46.32 4.18
C LEU A 174 3.92 46.82 4.44
N VAL A 175 4.94 46.02 4.08
CA VAL A 175 6.34 46.41 4.25
C VAL A 175 6.69 47.61 3.37
N VAL A 176 6.26 47.60 2.10
CA VAL A 176 6.51 48.71 1.16
C VAL A 176 5.81 50.00 1.58
N LEU A 177 4.57 49.90 2.09
CA LEU A 177 3.87 51.06 2.62
C LEU A 177 4.59 51.63 3.85
N LYS A 178 4.99 50.77 4.80
CA LYS A 178 5.72 51.20 5.99
C LYS A 178 7.10 51.77 5.68
N SER A 179 7.82 51.23 4.70
CA SER A 179 9.12 51.78 4.29
C SER A 179 8.97 53.15 3.65
N LYS A 180 7.92 53.37 2.85
CA LYS A 180 7.65 54.65 2.21
C LYS A 180 7.19 55.73 3.19
N ASP A 181 6.39 55.36 4.19
CA ASP A 181 5.99 56.28 5.27
C ASP A 181 7.19 56.68 6.16
N GLY A 182 8.18 55.79 6.31
CA GLY A 182 9.43 56.07 7.02
C GLY A 182 10.37 57.02 6.26
N GLU A 183 10.39 56.99 4.92
CA GLU A 183 11.15 57.95 4.10
C GLU A 183 10.49 59.34 4.07
N MET A 184 9.17 59.42 4.27
CA MET A 184 8.43 60.69 4.27
C MET A 184 8.46 61.40 5.65
N GLN A 185 9.04 60.76 6.66
CA GLN A 185 9.25 61.29 8.01
C GLN A 185 10.72 61.60 8.35
N ALA A 186 11.64 61.50 7.39
CA ALA A 186 13.06 61.86 7.52
C ALA A 186 13.36 63.21 6.84
#